data_AF-A0A5D2KX75-F1
#
_entry.id   AF-A0A5D2KX75-F1
#
_cell.length_a   1.000
_cell.length_b   1.000
_cell.length_c   1.000
_cell.angle_alpha   90.00
_cell.angle_beta   90.00
_cell.angle_gamma   90.00
#
_symmetry.space_group_name_H-M   'P 1'
#
loop_
_entity.id
_entity.type
_entity.pdbx_description
1 polymer ?
#
loop_
_entity_poly.entity_id
_entity_poly.type
_entity_poly.pdbx_seq_one_letter_code
_entity_poly.pdbx_strand_id
1 'polypeptide(L)'
;MAVKKAAQCGNVKDAIEKINDLNPEILDTNPQLFFQLQQQRLIELIRNGKVEAALEFAQEELAPRAEENQSFLEELERTISLVAFEDTSNCPVGELLDISQRLKTASEVNAAVLTSQSNEKDPKLPSLLKMLIWAQNKLDKKAAYPCINDLSNARLEDPTF
;
A
#
# COMPACT_ATOMS: atom_id res chain seq x y z
N MET A 1 -5.71 -1.76 9.02
CA MET A 1 -4.76 -2.54 9.86
C MET A 1 -4.59 -4.02 9.46
N ALA A 2 -5.13 -4.50 8.32
CA ALA A 2 -4.97 -5.90 7.90
C ALA A 2 -3.69 -6.17 7.07
N VAL A 3 -3.28 -5.22 6.22
CA VAL A 3 -2.09 -5.35 5.35
C VAL A 3 -0.79 -5.39 6.17
N LYS A 4 -0.65 -4.51 7.17
CA LYS A 4 0.49 -4.49 8.08
C LYS A 4 0.66 -5.81 8.84
N LYS A 5 -0.45 -6.42 9.29
CA LYS A 5 -0.43 -7.74 9.94
C LYS A 5 -0.02 -8.85 8.97
N ALA A 6 -0.53 -8.84 7.73
CA ALA A 6 -0.18 -9.85 6.73
C ALA A 6 1.33 -9.80 6.37
N ALA A 7 1.87 -8.59 6.15
CA ALA A 7 3.30 -8.38 5.92
C ALA A 7 4.15 -8.77 7.15
N GLN A 8 3.70 -8.44 8.37
CA GLN A 8 4.41 -8.82 9.61
C GLN A 8 4.40 -10.33 9.89
N CYS A 9 3.34 -11.04 9.50
CA CYS A 9 3.24 -12.48 9.64
C CYS A 9 4.01 -13.27 8.57
N GLY A 10 4.68 -12.60 7.63
CA GLY A 10 5.39 -13.25 6.52
C GLY A 10 4.48 -13.82 5.44
N ASN A 11 3.17 -13.54 5.49
CA ASN A 11 2.24 -13.94 4.43
C ASN A 11 2.14 -12.82 3.39
N VAL A 12 3.17 -12.73 2.56
CA VAL A 12 3.30 -11.68 1.54
C VAL A 12 2.24 -11.80 0.45
N LYS A 13 1.77 -13.01 0.14
CA LYS A 13 0.67 -13.22 -0.83
C LYS A 13 -0.62 -12.55 -0.34
N ASP A 14 -1.03 -12.82 0.90
CA ASP A 14 -2.17 -12.13 1.52
C ASP A 14 -1.97 -10.60 1.57
N ALA A 15 -0.74 -10.14 1.75
CA ALA A 15 -0.45 -8.71 1.78
C ALA A 15 -0.67 -8.08 0.40
N ILE A 16 -0.20 -8.72 -0.67
CA ILE A 16 -0.39 -8.27 -2.06
C ILE A 16 -1.88 -8.31 -2.43
N GLU A 17 -2.59 -9.39 -2.15
CA GLU A 17 -4.03 -9.51 -2.40
C GLU A 17 -4.80 -8.39 -1.69
N LYS A 18 -4.52 -8.16 -0.40
CA LYS A 18 -5.17 -7.07 0.34
C LYS A 18 -4.81 -5.68 -0.15
N ILE A 19 -3.60 -5.46 -0.69
CA ILE A 19 -3.24 -4.18 -1.32
C ILE A 19 -4.07 -3.99 -2.58
N ASN A 20 -4.17 -5.01 -3.43
CA ASN A 20 -4.97 -4.97 -4.64
C ASN A 20 -6.47 -4.79 -4.36
N ASP A 21 -7.00 -5.46 -3.32
CA ASP A 21 -8.39 -5.28 -2.87
C ASP A 21 -8.65 -3.87 -2.36
N LEU A 22 -7.66 -3.23 -1.73
CA LEU A 22 -7.77 -1.87 -1.21
C LEU A 22 -7.67 -0.83 -2.33
N ASN A 23 -6.67 -0.97 -3.20
CA ASN A 23 -6.52 -0.16 -4.41
C ASN A 23 -5.51 -0.83 -5.35
N PRO A 24 -5.94 -1.32 -6.53
CA PRO A 24 -5.06 -1.98 -7.49
C PRO A 24 -4.01 -1.02 -8.07
N GLU A 25 -4.28 0.29 -8.12
CA GLU A 25 -3.35 1.28 -8.67
C GLU A 25 -2.10 1.48 -7.80
N ILE A 26 -2.09 1.05 -6.53
CA ILE A 26 -0.93 1.23 -5.63
C ILE A 26 0.31 0.52 -6.17
N LEU A 27 0.15 -0.73 -6.63
CA LEU A 27 1.25 -1.52 -7.15
C LEU A 27 1.68 -1.06 -8.53
N ASP A 28 0.74 -0.57 -9.35
CA ASP A 28 1.01 -0.03 -10.68
C ASP A 28 1.73 1.33 -10.61
N THR A 29 1.39 2.16 -9.63
CA THR A 29 1.98 3.50 -9.44
C THR A 29 3.34 3.43 -8.74
N ASN A 30 3.67 2.30 -8.09
CA ASN A 30 4.91 2.14 -7.33
C ASN A 30 5.60 0.79 -7.61
N PRO A 31 6.36 0.69 -8.73
CA PRO A 31 7.10 -0.53 -9.08
C PRO A 31 8.17 -0.91 -8.05
N GLN A 32 8.71 0.07 -7.31
CA GLN A 32 9.67 -0.19 -6.23
C GLN A 32 9.01 -0.95 -5.06
N LEU A 33 7.82 -0.54 -4.63
CA LEU A 33 7.07 -1.25 -3.59
C LEU A 33 6.75 -2.69 -4.01
N PHE A 34 6.34 -2.87 -5.26
CA PHE A 34 6.07 -4.19 -5.81
C PHE A 34 7.33 -5.07 -5.75
N PHE A 35 8.48 -4.55 -6.19
CA PHE A 35 9.75 -5.28 -6.13
C PHE A 35 10.09 -5.70 -4.69
N GLN A 36 9.99 -4.78 -3.73
CA GLN A 36 10.28 -5.06 -2.31
C GLN A 36 9.34 -6.12 -1.71
N LEU A 37 8.06 -6.12 -2.11
CA LEU A 37 7.12 -7.16 -1.73
C LEU A 37 7.54 -8.52 -2.30
N GLN A 38 7.88 -8.58 -3.59
CA GLN A 38 8.32 -9.85 -4.20
C GLN A 38 9.67 -10.34 -3.64
N GLN A 39 10.59 -9.43 -3.34
CA GLN A 39 11.83 -9.75 -2.63
C GLN A 39 11.54 -10.35 -1.24
N GLN A 40 10.61 -9.77 -0.49
CA GLN A 40 10.19 -10.33 0.79
C GLN A 40 9.59 -11.73 0.61
N ARG A 41 8.77 -11.96 -0.42
CA ARG A 41 8.23 -13.29 -0.75
C ARG A 41 9.36 -14.29 -1.05
N LEU A 42 10.39 -13.89 -1.77
CA LEU A 42 11.57 -14.71 -2.03
C LEU A 42 12.28 -15.09 -0.72
N ILE A 43 12.49 -14.13 0.19
CA ILE A 43 13.07 -14.36 1.52
C ILE A 43 12.22 -15.37 2.32
N GLU A 44 10.88 -15.26 2.27
CA GLU A 44 9.99 -16.22 2.93
C GLU A 44 10.10 -17.64 2.34
N LEU A 45 10.27 -17.78 1.03
CA LEU A 45 10.48 -19.09 0.38
C LEU A 45 11.81 -19.72 0.82
N ILE A 46 12.88 -18.93 0.85
CA ILE A 46 14.21 -19.36 1.31
C ILE A 46 14.13 -19.80 2.78
N ARG A 47 13.50 -19.02 3.66
CA ARG A 47 13.35 -19.38 5.08
C ARG A 47 12.54 -20.66 5.29
N ASN A 48 11.55 -20.93 4.43
CA ASN A 48 10.76 -22.16 4.49
C ASN A 48 11.50 -23.38 3.89
N GLY A 49 12.77 -23.24 3.51
CA GLY A 49 13.58 -24.30 2.91
C GLY A 49 13.17 -24.64 1.47
N LYS A 50 12.31 -23.84 0.83
CA LYS A 50 11.81 -24.07 -0.53
C LYS A 50 12.72 -23.38 -1.56
N VAL A 51 13.98 -23.81 -1.59
CA VAL A 51 15.03 -23.20 -2.41
C VAL A 51 14.73 -23.31 -3.91
N GLU A 52 14.28 -24.46 -4.39
CA GLU A 52 13.96 -24.66 -5.82
C GLU A 52 12.87 -23.69 -6.29
N ALA A 53 11.76 -23.62 -5.55
CA ALA A 53 10.66 -22.69 -5.84
C ALA A 53 11.08 -21.22 -5.69
N ALA A 54 12.04 -20.91 -4.81
CA ALA A 54 12.60 -19.57 -4.66
C ALA A 54 13.42 -19.18 -5.91
N LEU A 55 14.26 -20.09 -6.42
CA LEU A 55 15.06 -19.87 -7.63
C LEU A 55 14.20 -19.72 -8.87
N GLU A 56 13.21 -20.60 -9.06
CA GLU A 56 12.24 -20.52 -10.16
C GLU A 56 11.50 -19.17 -10.13
N PHE A 57 10.99 -18.78 -8.96
CA PHE A 57 10.32 -17.49 -8.78
C PHE A 57 11.25 -16.29 -9.05
N ALA A 58 12.51 -16.36 -8.61
CA ALA A 58 13.47 -15.31 -8.87
C ALA A 58 13.77 -15.14 -10.37
N GLN A 59 13.85 -16.24 -11.11
CA GLN A 59 14.10 -16.21 -12.56
C GLN A 59 12.89 -15.73 -13.36
N GLU A 60 11.68 -16.18 -13.03
CA GLU A 60 10.48 -15.84 -13.80
C GLU A 60 10.00 -14.41 -13.54
N GLU A 61 10.02 -13.95 -12.29
CA GLU A 61 9.32 -12.72 -11.89
C GLU A 61 10.27 -11.56 -11.53
N LEU A 62 11.39 -11.85 -10.87
CA LEU A 62 12.31 -10.84 -10.36
C LEU A 62 13.43 -10.50 -11.35
N ALA A 63 13.97 -11.48 -12.10
CA ALA A 63 15.08 -11.27 -13.02
C ALA A 63 14.78 -10.24 -14.13
N PRO A 64 13.63 -10.31 -14.84
CA PRO A 64 13.33 -9.32 -15.89
C PRO A 64 13.25 -7.88 -15.34
N ARG A 65 12.77 -7.73 -14.10
CA ARG A 65 12.64 -6.41 -13.43
C ARG A 65 13.96 -5.92 -12.85
N ALA A 66 14.83 -6.84 -12.44
CA ALA A 66 16.17 -6.52 -11.97
C ALA A 66 17.07 -6.05 -13.11
N GLU A 67 16.92 -6.60 -14.32
CA GLU A 67 17.66 -6.15 -15.51
C GLU A 67 17.38 -4.69 -15.88
N GLU A 68 16.15 -4.21 -15.63
CA GLU A 68 15.76 -2.83 -15.91
C GLU A 68 16.31 -1.82 -14.89
N ASN A 69 16.75 -2.27 -13.71
CA ASN A 69 17.20 -1.38 -12.63
C ASN A 69 18.35 -1.98 -11.82
N GLN A 70 19.53 -1.37 -11.95
CA GLN A 70 20.76 -1.79 -11.28
C GLN A 70 20.59 -1.97 -9.76
N SER A 71 19.82 -1.10 -9.10
CA SER A 71 19.59 -1.19 -7.66
C SER A 71 18.77 -2.42 -7.25
N PHE A 72 17.83 -2.85 -8.10
CA PHE A 72 17.05 -4.07 -7.90
C PHE A 72 17.90 -5.32 -8.14
N LEU A 73 18.84 -5.25 -9.09
CA LEU A 73 19.78 -6.32 -9.35
C LEU A 73 20.69 -6.56 -8.15
N GLU A 74 21.25 -5.51 -7.56
CA GLU A 74 22.07 -5.63 -6.34
C GLU A 74 21.27 -6.25 -5.17
N GLU A 75 20.02 -5.83 -4.96
CA GLU A 75 19.14 -6.38 -3.93
C GLU A 75 18.75 -7.84 -4.20
N LEU A 76 18.52 -8.20 -5.46
CA LEU A 76 18.21 -9.57 -5.88
C LEU A 76 19.41 -10.49 -5.67
N GLU A 77 20.61 -10.08 -6.11
CA GLU A 77 21.85 -10.84 -5.90
C GLU A 77 22.12 -11.07 -4.41
N ARG A 78 21.94 -10.04 -3.58
CA ARG A 78 22.03 -10.15 -2.13
C ARG A 78 21.04 -11.17 -1.57
N THR A 79 19.81 -11.19 -2.07
CA THR A 79 18.77 -12.12 -1.61
C THR A 79 19.05 -13.56 -2.06
N ILE A 80 19.47 -13.76 -3.32
CA ILE A 80 19.85 -15.08 -3.85
C ILE A 80 21.11 -15.60 -3.18
N SER A 81 22.03 -14.72 -2.76
CA SER A 81 23.21 -15.14 -2.02
C SER A 81 22.85 -15.91 -0.74
N LEU A 82 21.70 -15.63 -0.11
CA LEU A 82 21.20 -16.40 1.05
C LEU A 82 21.00 -17.89 0.74
N VAL A 83 20.72 -18.25 -0.51
CA VAL A 83 20.60 -19.64 -0.95
C VAL A 83 21.95 -20.35 -0.99
N ALA A 84 23.03 -19.62 -1.26
CA ALA A 84 24.38 -20.17 -1.39
C ALA A 84 25.03 -20.47 -0.02
N PHE A 85 24.45 -20.00 1.09
CA PHE A 85 24.94 -20.28 2.44
C PHE A 85 24.01 -21.26 3.16
N GLU A 86 24.53 -22.44 3.51
CA GLU A 86 23.80 -23.44 4.31
C GLU A 86 23.48 -22.95 5.73
N ASP A 87 24.34 -22.08 6.28
CA ASP A 87 24.17 -21.52 7.62
C ASP A 87 23.88 -20.01 7.54
N THR A 88 22.60 -19.67 7.66
CA THR A 88 22.07 -18.30 7.62
C THR A 88 22.68 -17.37 8.67
N SER A 89 23.25 -17.93 9.75
CA SER A 89 23.91 -17.18 10.83
C SER A 89 25.32 -16.70 10.47
N ASN A 90 25.94 -17.31 9.46
CA ASN A 90 27.29 -17.00 8.99
C ASN A 90 27.29 -16.22 7.67
N CYS A 91 26.09 -15.88 7.18
CA CYS A 91 25.92 -15.13 5.94
C CYS A 91 26.06 -13.62 6.21
N PRO A 92 26.86 -12.87 5.42
CA PRO A 92 26.98 -11.42 5.56
C PRO A 92 25.67 -10.67 5.31
N VAL A 93 24.65 -11.36 4.79
CA VAL A 93 23.33 -10.81 4.48
C VAL A 93 22.22 -11.41 5.37
N GLY A 94 22.59 -12.11 6.45
CA GLY A 94 21.65 -12.74 7.39
C GLY A 94 20.64 -11.76 8.02
N GLU A 95 20.96 -10.46 8.06
CA GLU A 95 20.05 -9.39 8.48
C GLU A 95 18.75 -9.34 7.66
N LEU A 96 18.75 -9.79 6.40
CA LEU A 96 17.54 -9.87 5.56
C LEU A 96 16.52 -10.89 6.09
N LEU A 97 16.97 -11.87 6.88
CA LEU A 97 16.10 -12.87 7.50
C LEU A 97 15.52 -12.39 8.83
N ASP A 98 16.01 -11.27 9.37
CA ASP A 98 15.56 -10.69 10.63
C ASP A 98 14.12 -10.14 10.49
N ILE A 99 13.40 -10.19 11.60
CA ILE A 99 12.09 -9.57 11.81
C ILE A 99 12.14 -8.07 11.49
N SER A 100 13.29 -7.42 11.70
CA SER A 100 13.53 -6.03 11.35
C SER A 100 13.24 -5.72 9.88
N GLN A 101 13.60 -6.63 8.96
CA GLN A 101 13.34 -6.46 7.52
C GLN A 101 11.83 -6.55 7.23
N ARG A 102 11.13 -7.54 7.82
CA ARG A 102 9.66 -7.63 7.73
C ARG A 102 8.96 -6.37 8.23
N LEU A 103 9.45 -5.80 9.35
CA LEU A 103 8.90 -4.57 9.91
C LEU A 103 9.11 -3.37 8.98
N LYS A 104 10.28 -3.28 8.32
CA LYS A 104 10.59 -2.24 7.34
C LYS A 104 9.66 -2.34 6.13
N THR A 105 9.55 -3.51 5.49
CA THR A 105 8.63 -3.73 4.36
C THR A 105 7.18 -3.44 4.77
N ALA A 106 6.75 -3.88 5.95
CA ALA A 106 5.41 -3.59 6.46
C ALA A 106 5.17 -2.08 6.69
N SER A 107 6.21 -1.33 7.07
CA SER A 107 6.14 0.12 7.21
C SER A 107 6.04 0.83 5.87
N GLU A 108 6.85 0.43 4.88
CA GLU A 108 6.84 0.99 3.52
C GLU A 108 5.50 0.72 2.82
N VAL A 109 4.97 -0.50 2.94
CA VAL A 109 3.63 -0.85 2.45
C VAL A 109 2.55 -0.02 3.13
N ASN A 110 2.64 0.15 4.46
CA ASN A 110 1.67 0.97 5.18
C ASN A 110 1.75 2.44 4.75
N ALA A 111 2.95 2.96 4.48
CA ALA A 111 3.13 4.30 3.95
C ALA A 111 2.51 4.42 2.55
N ALA A 112 2.75 3.48 1.64
CA ALA A 112 2.16 3.51 0.29
C ALA A 112 0.63 3.40 0.28
N VAL A 113 0.06 2.55 1.14
CA VAL A 113 -1.40 2.47 1.35
C VAL A 113 -1.95 3.76 1.93
N LEU A 114 -1.26 4.39 2.88
CA LEU A 114 -1.69 5.69 3.41
C LEU A 114 -1.56 6.80 2.38
N THR A 115 -0.50 6.83 1.57
CA THR A 115 -0.30 7.83 0.51
C THR A 115 -1.37 7.74 -0.58
N SER A 116 -1.73 6.52 -0.99
CA SER A 116 -2.81 6.31 -1.96
C SER A 116 -4.20 6.62 -1.40
N GLN A 117 -4.47 6.31 -0.12
CA GLN A 117 -5.72 6.73 0.53
C GLN A 117 -5.77 8.24 0.77
N SER A 118 -4.63 8.86 1.09
CA SER A 118 -4.53 10.31 1.28
C SER A 118 -4.55 11.09 -0.02
N ASN A 119 -4.66 10.45 -1.20
CA ASN A 119 -5.07 11.15 -2.43
C ASN A 119 -6.55 11.57 -2.40
N GLU A 120 -7.36 11.12 -1.44
CA GLU A 120 -8.54 11.89 -1.00
C GLU A 120 -8.09 13.05 -0.11
N LYS A 121 -7.24 13.95 -0.64
CA LYS A 121 -6.63 15.07 0.11
C LYS A 121 -7.63 16.05 0.68
N ASP A 122 -8.86 16.05 0.15
CA ASP A 122 -9.94 16.86 0.69
C ASP A 122 -10.94 15.96 1.41
N PRO A 123 -11.18 16.18 2.71
CA PRO A 123 -12.34 15.57 3.34
C PRO A 123 -13.57 16.01 2.53
N LYS A 124 -14.22 15.03 1.89
CA LYS A 124 -15.38 15.29 1.02
C LYS A 124 -16.49 16.02 1.76
N LEU A 125 -16.57 15.84 3.07
CA LEU A 125 -17.58 16.48 3.90
C LEU A 125 -17.45 18.02 3.90
N PRO A 126 -16.31 18.65 4.27
CA PRO A 126 -16.10 20.09 4.09
C PRO A 126 -16.33 20.63 2.67
N SER A 127 -15.94 19.92 1.62
CA SER A 127 -16.18 20.39 0.25
C SER A 127 -17.67 20.33 -0.12
N LEU A 128 -18.38 19.26 0.26
CA LEU A 128 -19.83 19.14 0.10
C LEU A 128 -20.59 20.19 0.91
N LEU A 129 -20.16 20.47 2.15
CA LEU A 129 -20.75 21.50 3.01
C LEU A 129 -20.57 22.90 2.41
N LYS A 130 -19.38 23.22 1.88
CA LYS A 130 -19.13 24.47 1.15
C LYS A 130 -20.00 24.59 -0.09
N MET A 131 -20.17 23.50 -0.84
CA MET A 131 -21.02 23.48 -2.05
C MET A 131 -22.50 23.68 -1.70
N LEU A 132 -22.98 23.08 -0.61
CA LEU A 132 -24.33 23.26 -0.10
C LEU A 132 -24.59 24.72 0.28
N ILE A 133 -23.71 25.32 1.09
CA ILE A 133 -23.81 26.73 1.48
C ILE A 133 -23.77 27.64 0.24
N TRP A 134 -22.91 27.34 -0.72
CA TRP A 134 -22.84 28.11 -1.97
C TRP A 134 -24.14 28.04 -2.79
N ALA A 135 -24.72 26.85 -2.91
CA ALA A 135 -25.98 26.65 -3.63
C ALA A 135 -27.14 27.38 -2.96
N GLN A 136 -27.22 27.30 -1.62
CA GLN A 136 -28.22 28.04 -0.83
C GLN A 136 -28.10 29.56 -1.05
N ASN A 137 -26.91 30.13 -0.89
CA ASN A 137 -26.65 31.56 -1.15
C ASN A 137 -26.99 32.01 -2.58
N LYS A 138 -26.89 31.10 -3.56
CA LYS A 138 -27.24 31.39 -4.95
C LYS A 138 -28.75 31.39 -5.17
N LEU A 139 -29.47 30.53 -4.46
CA LEU A 139 -30.92 30.38 -4.51
C LEU A 139 -31.64 31.47 -3.70
N ASP A 140 -31.07 31.95 -2.59
CA ASP A 140 -31.64 33.04 -1.76
C ASP A 140 -31.93 34.30 -2.59
N LYS A 141 -31.15 34.52 -3.66
CA LYS A 141 -31.31 35.67 -4.58
C LYS A 141 -32.36 35.46 -5.67
N LYS A 142 -32.95 34.27 -5.78
CA LYS A 142 -33.76 33.85 -6.93
C LYS A 142 -35.11 33.22 -6.55
N ALA A 143 -35.22 32.56 -5.41
CA ALA A 143 -36.43 31.84 -5.01
C ALA A 143 -36.52 31.70 -3.49
N ALA A 144 -37.75 31.55 -2.99
CA ALA A 144 -37.99 30.98 -1.67
C ALA A 144 -37.90 29.45 -1.78
N TYR A 145 -37.08 28.82 -0.95
CA TYR A 145 -36.87 27.37 -0.96
C TYR A 145 -36.52 26.89 0.46
N PRO A 146 -36.69 25.60 0.76
CA PRO A 146 -36.32 25.06 2.06
C PRO A 146 -34.79 25.01 2.23
N CYS A 147 -34.26 25.63 3.28
CA CYS A 147 -32.82 25.72 3.52
C CYS A 147 -32.38 24.88 4.73
N ILE A 148 -31.13 24.43 4.72
CA ILE A 148 -30.51 23.78 5.87
C ILE A 148 -29.70 24.84 6.62
N ASN A 149 -30.22 25.29 7.77
CA ASN A 149 -29.56 26.26 8.64
C ASN A 149 -28.68 25.58 9.70
N ASP A 150 -29.09 24.40 10.16
CA ASP A 150 -28.31 23.59 11.10
C ASP A 150 -27.73 22.35 10.40
N LEU A 151 -26.42 22.41 10.15
CA LEU A 151 -25.66 21.32 9.52
C LEU A 151 -25.54 20.07 10.40
N SER A 152 -25.77 20.20 11.71
CA SER A 152 -25.66 19.10 12.67
C SER A 152 -26.90 18.21 12.65
N ASN A 153 -28.06 18.82 12.45
CA ASN A 153 -29.35 18.14 12.43
C ASN A 153 -29.89 17.91 11.00
N ALA A 154 -29.30 18.57 9.99
CA ALA A 154 -29.59 18.42 8.56
C ALA A 154 -31.09 18.51 8.21
N ARG A 155 -31.85 19.31 8.96
CA ARG A 155 -33.28 19.52 8.72
C ARG A 155 -33.48 20.63 7.70
N LEU A 156 -34.39 20.39 6.75
CA LEU A 156 -34.86 21.39 5.81
C LEU A 156 -35.93 22.22 6.49
N GLU A 157 -35.69 23.52 6.60
CA GLU A 157 -36.64 24.48 7.14
C GLU A 157 -37.30 25.22 5.98
N ASP A 158 -38.63 25.24 5.95
CA ASP A 158 -39.39 25.97 4.93
C ASP A 158 -39.12 27.48 5.02
N PRO A 159 -39.13 28.20 3.88
CA PRO A 159 -38.86 29.62 3.87
C PRO A 159 -39.95 30.37 4.65
N THR A 160 -39.54 31.09 5.70
CA THR A 160 -40.41 32.02 6.42
C THR A 160 -40.74 33.21 5.52
N PHE A 161 -42.01 33.33 5.14
CA PHE A 161 -42.57 34.45 4.37
C PHE A 161 -42.64 35.74 5.18
#